data_AF-C1A9D1-F1
#
_entry.id   AF-C1A9D1-F1
#
_cell.length_a   1.000
_cell.length_b   1.000
_cell.length_c   1.000
_cell.angle_alpha   90.00
_cell.angle_beta   90.00
_cell.angle_gamma   90.00
#
_symmetry.space_group_name_H-M   'P 1'
#
loop_
_entity.id
_entity.type
_entity.pdbx_description
1 polymer ?
#
loop_
_entity_poly.entity_id
_entity_poly.type
_entity_poly.pdbx_seq_one_letter_code
_entity_poly.pdbx_strand_id
1 'polypeptide(L)'
;MSGCRRSRYRGEVAPHSLLSPKTMIRLRTLAAALTLVASSASAQAPVVGNVTYKGDQAANGVLSGHLAGPYLADLEGFNLQFGLTGTSVLTNSIVWCIDLPNPANPSLDSYYSTAFVSNPTGIAGDGDFSKTRTNDPGLYRQAAWLIEQYDPSLDGVGGAVFNAVNIQGTLWNMFGASVTGFSSLAGFLPAADAVTLTNNWYVLSDDNVQGEVSSQEYLTSVPSSSVPEPSTWALLGSGLVLIGVARRRRRVIGA
;
A
#
# COMPACT_ATOMS: atom_id res chain seq x y z
N MET A 1 -29.40 38.02 8.44
CA MET A 1 -30.53 37.82 7.50
C MET A 1 -31.23 36.53 7.88
N SER A 2 -32.36 36.69 8.53
CA SER A 2 -33.16 35.65 9.17
C SER A 2 -34.26 35.20 8.19
N GLY A 3 -34.42 33.89 7.98
CA GLY A 3 -35.36 33.34 7.00
C GLY A 3 -36.19 32.20 7.57
N CYS A 4 -37.19 32.55 8.39
CA CYS A 4 -38.25 31.70 8.91
C CYS A 4 -39.28 31.38 7.80
N ARG A 5 -39.75 30.13 7.67
CA ARG A 5 -41.11 29.85 7.17
C ARG A 5 -41.64 28.48 7.64
N ARG A 6 -42.78 28.56 8.34
CA ARG A 6 -43.68 27.49 8.79
C ARG A 6 -44.80 27.22 7.76
N SER A 7 -45.47 26.08 7.97
CA SER A 7 -46.95 25.89 7.97
C SER A 7 -47.56 25.22 6.74
N ARG A 8 -47.99 23.94 6.87
CA ARG A 8 -49.39 23.38 6.99
C ARG A 8 -50.24 23.56 5.71
N TYR A 9 -51.03 22.61 5.21
CA TYR A 9 -52.18 21.90 5.82
C TYR A 9 -52.83 20.92 4.81
N ARG A 10 -53.67 19.99 5.32
CA ARG A 10 -54.82 19.27 4.70
C ARG A 10 -54.50 18.32 3.53
N GLY A 11 -54.94 17.07 3.49
CA GLY A 11 -55.99 16.37 4.23
C GLY A 11 -56.98 15.80 3.22
N GLU A 12 -57.02 14.48 3.04
CA GLU A 12 -58.17 13.81 2.43
C GLU A 12 -58.25 12.36 2.92
N VAL A 13 -59.46 12.00 3.35
CA VAL A 13 -59.87 10.74 3.95
C VAL A 13 -60.90 10.13 3.01
N ALA A 14 -60.84 8.82 2.79
CA ALA A 14 -61.94 7.83 2.62
C ALA A 14 -61.54 6.70 1.63
N PRO A 15 -62.32 5.62 1.47
CA PRO A 15 -62.62 4.61 2.50
C PRO A 15 -62.43 3.16 2.00
N HIS A 16 -62.47 2.23 2.96
CA HIS A 16 -62.92 0.84 2.91
C HIS A 16 -63.06 0.08 1.57
N SER A 17 -62.29 -1.01 1.47
CA SER A 17 -62.70 -2.24 0.75
C SER A 17 -62.34 -3.47 1.58
N LEU A 18 -63.37 -4.06 2.18
CA LEU A 18 -63.42 -5.40 2.76
C LEU A 18 -63.24 -6.46 1.66
N LEU A 19 -62.36 -7.44 1.87
CA LEU A 19 -62.27 -8.80 1.27
C LEU A 19 -60.95 -9.39 1.82
N SER A 20 -60.79 -10.61 2.33
CA SER A 20 -61.60 -11.79 2.56
C SER A 20 -60.74 -12.68 3.50
N PRO A 21 -61.29 -13.33 4.54
CA PRO A 21 -60.55 -14.25 5.38
C PRO A 21 -60.66 -15.66 4.81
N LYS A 22 -59.52 -16.28 4.48
CA LYS A 22 -59.21 -17.74 4.55
C LYS A 22 -58.27 -18.17 3.41
N THR A 23 -56.96 -18.11 3.69
CA THR A 23 -55.97 -19.14 3.29
C THR A 23 -54.65 -18.78 3.94
N MET A 24 -54.63 -18.91 5.26
CA MET A 24 -53.40 -18.92 6.04
C MET A 24 -52.84 -20.34 6.01
N ILE A 25 -51.50 -20.44 6.02
CA ILE A 25 -50.66 -21.62 6.28
C ILE A 25 -50.22 -22.38 5.01
N ARG A 26 -49.10 -21.94 4.43
CA ARG A 26 -47.84 -22.72 4.49
C ARG A 26 -46.62 -21.79 4.33
N LEU A 27 -45.97 -21.60 5.47
CA LEU A 27 -44.63 -21.08 5.75
C LEU A 27 -43.82 -20.53 4.55
N ARG A 28 -43.87 -19.21 4.40
CA ARG A 28 -42.76 -18.41 3.89
C ARG A 28 -41.78 -18.19 5.05
N THR A 29 -40.79 -19.05 5.19
CA THR A 29 -39.62 -18.83 6.08
C THR A 29 -38.37 -19.24 5.34
N LEU A 30 -37.98 -18.43 4.35
CA LEU A 30 -36.58 -18.32 3.97
C LEU A 30 -36.06 -17.11 4.74
N ALA A 31 -35.43 -17.41 5.87
CA ALA A 31 -34.75 -16.45 6.71
C ALA A 31 -33.75 -15.66 5.86
N ALA A 32 -33.97 -14.36 5.74
CA ALA A 32 -32.96 -13.43 5.30
C ALA A 32 -31.86 -13.43 6.37
N ALA A 33 -30.87 -14.30 6.21
CA ALA A 33 -29.63 -14.26 6.98
C ALA A 33 -28.87 -13.00 6.56
N LEU A 34 -29.24 -11.88 7.17
CA LEU A 34 -28.52 -10.62 7.09
C LEU A 34 -27.27 -10.79 7.96
N THR A 35 -26.22 -11.43 7.41
CA THR A 35 -24.89 -11.40 8.01
C THR A 35 -24.38 -9.97 7.95
N LEU A 36 -24.60 -9.21 9.02
CA LEU A 36 -23.77 -8.06 9.35
C LEU A 36 -22.34 -8.60 9.51
N VAL A 37 -21.55 -8.50 8.46
CA VAL A 37 -20.10 -8.58 8.60
C VAL A 37 -19.70 -7.30 9.28
N ALA A 38 -19.59 -7.34 10.60
CA ALA A 38 -18.98 -6.28 11.37
C ALA A 38 -17.52 -6.22 10.92
N SER A 39 -17.21 -5.30 10.02
CA SER A 39 -15.84 -4.95 9.67
C SER A 39 -15.21 -4.34 10.91
N SER A 40 -14.62 -5.16 11.76
CA SER A 40 -13.80 -4.70 12.87
C SER A 40 -12.60 -3.97 12.27
N ALA A 41 -12.67 -2.64 12.28
CA ALA A 41 -11.52 -1.77 12.05
C ALA A 41 -10.56 -1.99 13.23
N SER A 42 -9.72 -3.02 13.14
CA SER A 42 -8.61 -3.21 14.05
C SER A 42 -7.65 -2.04 13.85
N ALA A 43 -7.50 -1.21 14.87
CA ALA A 43 -6.41 -0.25 14.94
C ALA A 43 -5.10 -1.04 14.83
N GLN A 44 -4.37 -0.87 13.72
CA GLN A 44 -3.07 -1.50 13.51
C GLN A 44 -2.09 -0.91 14.52
N ALA A 45 -1.46 -1.78 15.30
CA ALA A 45 -0.39 -1.39 16.18
C ALA A 45 0.83 -0.90 15.36
N PRO A 46 1.65 0.01 15.90
CA PRO A 46 2.93 0.36 15.29
C PRO A 46 3.76 -0.91 15.11
N VAL A 47 4.27 -1.11 13.90
CA VAL A 47 4.98 -2.32 13.53
C VAL A 47 6.46 -2.03 13.47
N VAL A 48 7.18 -2.82 14.24
CA VAL A 48 8.63 -2.89 14.26
C VAL A 48 9.05 -4.01 13.31
N GLY A 49 9.89 -3.69 12.34
CA GLY A 49 10.41 -4.65 11.37
C GLY A 49 11.92 -4.50 11.25
N ASN A 50 12.60 -5.59 10.90
CA ASN A 50 14.02 -5.54 10.57
C ASN A 50 14.16 -5.65 9.06
N VAL A 51 14.95 -4.76 8.46
CA VAL A 51 15.33 -4.83 7.05
C VAL A 51 16.65 -5.56 7.00
N THR A 52 16.62 -6.82 6.58
CA THR A 52 17.86 -7.55 6.31
C THR A 52 18.27 -7.27 4.88
N TYR A 53 19.27 -6.40 4.73
CA TYR A 53 19.86 -6.09 3.44
C TYR A 53 20.64 -7.31 2.89
N LYS A 54 20.29 -7.79 1.70
CA LYS A 54 20.90 -8.99 1.09
C LYS A 54 22.04 -8.69 0.11
N GLY A 55 22.57 -7.47 0.15
CA GLY A 55 23.65 -7.05 -0.75
C GLY A 55 23.14 -6.45 -2.06
N ASP A 56 24.07 -5.76 -2.74
CA ASP A 56 23.92 -5.10 -4.04
C ASP A 56 23.81 -6.07 -5.23
N GLN A 57 23.09 -7.19 -5.07
CA GLN A 57 23.05 -8.29 -6.05
C GLN A 57 22.51 -7.87 -7.44
N ALA A 58 21.95 -6.65 -7.56
CA ALA A 58 21.43 -6.07 -8.80
C ALA A 58 21.85 -4.60 -9.02
N ALA A 59 23.03 -4.17 -8.53
CA ALA A 59 23.51 -2.83 -8.84
C ALA A 59 23.71 -2.67 -10.36
N ASN A 60 22.92 -1.78 -10.96
CA ASN A 60 22.90 -1.56 -12.41
C ASN A 60 23.87 -0.43 -12.83
N GLY A 61 24.75 -0.01 -11.92
CA GLY A 61 25.85 0.90 -12.21
C GLY A 61 26.60 1.39 -10.96
N VAL A 62 27.53 2.32 -11.17
CA VAL A 62 28.33 2.96 -10.12
C VAL A 62 28.27 4.48 -10.30
N LEU A 63 28.01 5.20 -9.20
CA LEU A 63 27.99 6.66 -9.13
C LEU A 63 28.84 7.14 -7.98
N SER A 64 29.83 8.00 -8.27
CA SER A 64 30.77 8.51 -7.26
C SER A 64 31.42 7.42 -6.39
N GLY A 65 31.61 6.21 -6.94
CA GLY A 65 32.17 5.06 -6.21
C GLY A 65 31.15 4.24 -5.40
N HIS A 66 29.87 4.59 -5.44
CA HIS A 66 28.78 3.87 -4.80
C HIS A 66 27.95 3.10 -5.82
N LEU A 67 27.47 1.92 -5.43
CA LEU A 67 26.60 1.11 -6.27
C LEU A 67 25.23 1.78 -6.40
N ALA A 68 24.74 1.89 -7.62
CA ALA A 68 23.51 2.61 -7.95
C ALA A 68 22.45 1.67 -8.52
N GLY A 69 21.25 1.74 -7.96
CA GLY A 69 20.07 1.06 -8.47
C GLY A 69 19.17 0.49 -7.37
N PRO A 70 18.16 -0.31 -7.76
CA PRO A 70 17.35 -1.04 -6.81
C PRO A 70 18.20 -2.07 -6.07
N TYR A 71 17.98 -2.20 -4.77
CA TYR A 71 18.60 -3.21 -3.94
C TYR A 71 17.56 -4.26 -3.53
N LEU A 72 18.05 -5.47 -3.24
CA LEU A 72 17.22 -6.54 -2.70
C LEU A 72 17.34 -6.60 -1.19
N ALA A 73 16.20 -6.60 -0.51
CA ALA A 73 16.11 -6.74 0.92
C ALA A 73 15.07 -7.79 1.32
N ASP A 74 15.28 -8.39 2.48
CA ASP A 74 14.27 -9.16 3.19
C ASP A 74 13.66 -8.26 4.27
N LEU A 75 12.35 -7.98 4.18
CA LEU A 75 11.65 -7.13 5.15
C LEU A 75 10.90 -8.04 6.14
N GLU A 76 11.46 -8.21 7.34
CA GLU A 76 10.79 -8.90 8.45
C GLU A 76 9.84 -7.94 9.17
N GLY A 77 8.68 -8.43 9.61
CA GLY A 77 7.68 -7.63 10.34
C GLY A 77 6.83 -6.71 9.46
N PHE A 78 7.28 -6.35 8.26
CA PHE A 78 6.59 -5.42 7.35
C PHE A 78 5.12 -5.81 7.06
N ASN A 79 4.83 -7.11 6.93
CA ASN A 79 3.48 -7.63 6.70
C ASN A 79 2.44 -7.23 7.78
N LEU A 80 2.87 -7.06 9.03
CA LEU A 80 1.97 -6.65 10.10
C LEU A 80 1.42 -5.24 9.86
N GLN A 81 2.15 -4.35 9.14
CA GLN A 81 1.69 -2.99 8.82
C GLN A 81 0.46 -3.00 7.91
N PHE A 82 0.34 -4.05 7.11
CA PHE A 82 -0.77 -4.25 6.17
C PHE A 82 -1.90 -5.07 6.80
N GLY A 83 -1.78 -5.43 8.08
CA GLY A 83 -2.80 -6.21 8.78
C GLY A 83 -2.83 -7.65 8.29
N LEU A 84 -1.78 -8.06 7.58
CA LEU A 84 -1.53 -9.44 7.25
C LEU A 84 -1.02 -10.09 8.54
N THR A 85 -1.83 -10.99 9.09
CA THR A 85 -1.44 -11.78 10.26
C THR A 85 -0.32 -12.74 9.85
N GLY A 86 0.88 -12.53 10.40
CA GLY A 86 2.01 -13.44 10.22
C GLY A 86 3.35 -12.71 10.27
N THR A 87 4.38 -13.39 10.79
CA THR A 87 5.78 -12.94 10.77
C THR A 87 6.46 -13.32 9.46
N SER A 88 5.71 -13.45 8.35
CA SER A 88 6.29 -13.81 7.06
C SER A 88 7.26 -12.70 6.64
N VAL A 89 8.51 -13.07 6.44
CA VAL A 89 9.51 -12.19 5.84
C VAL A 89 9.10 -11.92 4.39
N LEU A 90 9.00 -10.65 4.01
CA LEU A 90 8.91 -10.29 2.60
C LEU A 90 10.29 -10.47 1.98
N THR A 91 10.49 -11.58 1.29
CA THR A 91 11.77 -11.89 0.66
C THR A 91 11.92 -11.20 -0.68
N ASN A 92 13.13 -10.72 -0.99
CA ASN A 92 13.46 -10.07 -2.27
C ASN A 92 12.61 -8.82 -2.56
N SER A 93 12.27 -8.05 -1.52
CA SER A 93 11.70 -6.73 -1.69
C SER A 93 12.68 -5.79 -2.38
N ILE A 94 12.17 -5.01 -3.32
CA ILE A 94 12.96 -3.96 -3.96
C ILE A 94 12.96 -2.73 -3.05
N VAL A 95 14.15 -2.27 -2.71
CA VAL A 95 14.36 -1.04 -1.94
C VAL A 95 15.27 -0.09 -2.70
N TRP A 96 15.07 1.21 -2.55
CA TRP A 96 15.87 2.26 -3.18
C TRP A 96 16.47 3.12 -2.09
N CYS A 97 17.80 3.21 -2.04
CA CYS A 97 18.49 4.13 -1.15
C CYS A 97 18.17 5.56 -1.60
N ILE A 98 17.61 6.38 -0.72
CA ILE A 98 17.38 7.80 -1.04
C ILE A 98 18.40 8.70 -0.35
N ASP A 99 19.11 8.20 0.66
CA ASP A 99 19.95 8.99 1.55
C ASP A 99 21.40 8.50 1.55
N LEU A 100 22.14 8.80 0.47
CA LEU A 100 23.54 8.42 0.33
C LEU A 100 24.48 8.96 1.44
N PRO A 101 24.34 10.22 1.90
CA PRO A 101 25.30 10.79 2.85
C PRO A 101 25.40 10.04 4.19
N ASN A 102 24.43 9.19 4.50
CA ASN A 102 24.33 8.47 5.75
C ASN A 102 24.73 7.00 5.56
N PRO A 103 25.64 6.45 6.38
CA PRO A 103 26.07 5.06 6.25
C PRO A 103 24.93 4.10 6.58
N ALA A 104 24.73 3.09 5.72
CA ALA A 104 23.93 1.94 6.12
C ALA A 104 24.68 1.18 7.22
N ASN A 105 24.01 0.87 8.33
CA ASN A 105 24.52 -0.05 9.33
C ASN A 105 23.66 -1.31 9.33
N PRO A 106 23.91 -2.23 8.37
CA PRO A 106 23.05 -3.40 8.13
C PRO A 106 23.02 -4.39 9.30
N SER A 107 23.89 -4.22 10.31
CA SER A 107 23.96 -5.07 11.50
C SER A 107 23.21 -4.53 12.71
N LEU A 108 22.80 -3.25 12.71
CA LEU A 108 22.20 -2.58 13.86
C LEU A 108 20.93 -1.79 13.52
N ASP A 109 20.67 -1.50 12.25
CA ASP A 109 19.53 -0.67 11.86
C ASP A 109 18.23 -1.49 11.90
N SER A 110 17.41 -1.24 12.92
CA SER A 110 15.98 -1.56 12.88
C SER A 110 15.27 -0.40 12.19
N TYR A 111 14.78 -0.61 10.97
CA TYR A 111 14.05 0.44 10.27
C TYR A 111 12.58 0.40 10.64
N TYR A 112 12.02 1.58 10.84
CA TYR A 112 10.63 1.79 11.15
C TYR A 112 9.95 2.55 10.03
N SER A 113 8.75 2.09 9.71
CA SER A 113 7.83 2.85 8.88
C SER A 113 6.77 3.48 9.78
N THR A 114 7.21 4.33 10.73
CA THR A 114 6.26 5.03 11.63
C THR A 114 5.28 5.92 10.87
N ALA A 115 5.61 6.28 9.62
CA ALA A 115 4.78 7.09 8.75
C ALA A 115 3.40 6.51 8.42
N PHE A 116 3.15 5.23 8.68
CA PHE A 116 1.95 4.56 8.18
C PHE A 116 1.09 3.88 9.25
N VAL A 117 1.38 4.13 10.54
CA VAL A 117 0.56 3.59 11.65
C VAL A 117 -0.90 4.05 11.55
N SER A 118 -1.14 5.25 11.03
CA SER A 118 -2.49 5.79 10.77
C SER A 118 -2.93 5.74 9.31
N ASN A 119 -2.07 5.27 8.38
CA ASN A 119 -2.31 5.40 6.95
C ASN A 119 -1.80 4.20 6.13
N PRO A 120 -2.67 3.23 5.82
CA PRO A 120 -2.27 2.02 5.09
C PRO A 120 -2.00 2.27 3.60
N THR A 121 -2.23 3.50 3.09
CA THR A 121 -1.98 3.83 1.67
C THR A 121 -0.60 4.42 1.42
N GLY A 122 0.30 4.36 2.41
CA GLY A 122 1.68 4.76 2.20
C GLY A 122 1.81 6.27 1.92
N ILE A 123 2.83 6.63 1.15
CA ILE A 123 3.10 8.00 0.69
C ILE A 123 1.89 8.58 -0.08
N ALA A 124 1.12 7.75 -0.79
CA ALA A 124 -0.05 8.19 -1.56
C ALA A 124 -1.18 8.73 -0.66
N GLY A 125 -1.23 8.32 0.60
CA GLY A 125 -2.29 8.70 1.52
C GLY A 125 -2.06 9.95 2.36
N ASP A 126 -0.91 10.61 2.25
CA ASP A 126 -0.41 11.55 3.28
C ASP A 126 0.01 10.82 4.58
N GLY A 127 1.00 9.91 4.48
CA GLY A 127 1.65 9.35 5.67
C GLY A 127 2.29 10.40 6.58
N ASP A 128 2.66 10.00 7.79
CA ASP A 128 3.34 10.85 8.78
C ASP A 128 4.87 10.89 8.55
N PHE A 129 5.34 11.95 7.90
CA PHE A 129 6.78 12.12 7.62
C PHE A 129 7.55 12.75 8.79
N SER A 130 6.94 12.98 9.96
CA SER A 130 7.59 13.66 11.10
C SER A 130 8.82 12.94 11.66
N LYS A 131 8.98 11.66 11.31
CA LYS A 131 10.11 10.81 11.70
C LYS A 131 11.10 10.57 10.58
N THR A 132 10.83 11.07 9.37
CA THR A 132 11.78 10.96 8.27
C THR A 132 12.75 12.14 8.28
N ARG A 133 13.88 12.00 7.61
CA ARG A 133 14.99 12.95 7.66
C ARG A 133 14.61 14.35 7.20
N THR A 134 13.85 14.46 6.12
CA THR A 134 13.48 15.76 5.54
C THR A 134 12.15 16.29 6.07
N ASN A 135 11.29 15.41 6.62
CA ASN A 135 9.91 15.73 6.97
C ASN A 135 9.14 16.43 5.83
N ASP A 136 9.49 16.12 4.56
CA ASP A 136 8.89 16.70 3.36
C ASP A 136 8.12 15.64 2.56
N PRO A 137 6.78 15.54 2.74
CA PRO A 137 5.97 14.57 2.00
C PRO A 137 6.05 14.75 0.48
N GLY A 138 6.27 15.98 0.00
CA GLY A 138 6.34 16.27 -1.43
C GLY A 138 7.61 15.68 -2.05
N LEU A 139 8.72 15.78 -1.34
CA LEU A 139 10.00 15.21 -1.77
C LEU A 139 9.93 13.68 -1.90
N TYR A 140 9.36 12.99 -0.90
CA TYR A 140 9.18 11.53 -0.98
C TYR A 140 8.18 11.10 -2.06
N ARG A 141 7.12 11.89 -2.32
CA ARG A 141 6.20 11.65 -3.44
C ARG A 141 6.91 11.72 -4.79
N GLN A 142 7.70 12.77 -5.01
CA GLN A 142 8.49 12.94 -6.23
C GLN A 142 9.51 11.82 -6.40
N ALA A 143 10.18 11.42 -5.31
CA ALA A 143 11.10 10.30 -5.30
C ALA A 143 10.42 8.97 -5.68
N ALA A 144 9.28 8.66 -5.05
CA ALA A 144 8.48 7.48 -5.38
C ALA A 144 8.03 7.48 -6.84
N TRP A 145 7.54 8.61 -7.35
CA TRP A 145 7.14 8.76 -8.75
C TRP A 145 8.31 8.50 -9.70
N LEU A 146 9.49 9.03 -9.37
CA LEU A 146 10.69 8.85 -10.18
C LEU A 146 11.09 7.37 -10.25
N ILE A 147 11.00 6.67 -9.12
CA ILE A 147 11.25 5.23 -9.04
C ILE A 147 10.23 4.45 -9.87
N GLU A 148 8.96 4.85 -9.92
CA GLU A 148 7.95 4.19 -10.78
C GLU A 148 8.23 4.34 -12.27
N GLN A 149 9.06 5.31 -12.68
CA GLN A 149 9.48 5.43 -14.07
C GLN A 149 10.60 4.44 -14.44
N TYR A 150 11.18 3.74 -13.45
CA TYR A 150 12.26 2.80 -13.68
C TYR A 150 11.83 1.66 -14.60
N ASP A 151 12.56 1.50 -15.69
CA ASP A 151 12.40 0.40 -16.62
C ASP A 151 13.67 -0.47 -16.63
N PRO A 152 13.66 -1.66 -16.02
CA PRO A 152 14.83 -2.53 -15.96
C PRO A 152 15.28 -3.03 -17.34
N SER A 153 14.42 -2.97 -18.36
CA SER A 153 14.80 -3.36 -19.73
C SER A 153 15.72 -2.35 -20.41
N LEU A 154 15.82 -1.15 -19.85
CA LEU A 154 16.62 -0.05 -20.37
C LEU A 154 17.98 0.08 -19.69
N ASP A 155 18.29 -0.75 -18.69
CA ASP A 155 19.58 -0.72 -18.03
C ASP A 155 20.72 -1.13 -18.96
N GLY A 156 21.82 -0.37 -18.94
CA GLY A 156 22.95 -0.54 -19.85
C GLY A 156 22.69 -0.10 -21.29
N VAL A 157 21.46 0.32 -21.64
CA VAL A 157 21.14 0.90 -22.95
C VAL A 157 21.53 2.37 -22.95
N GLY A 158 22.60 2.70 -23.69
CA GLY A 158 23.06 4.08 -23.84
C GLY A 158 21.93 5.01 -24.32
N GLY A 159 21.69 6.08 -23.55
CA GLY A 159 20.65 7.07 -23.86
C GLY A 159 19.28 6.84 -23.22
N ALA A 160 19.08 5.73 -22.48
CA ALA A 160 17.88 5.56 -21.66
C ALA A 160 17.83 6.62 -20.55
N VAL A 161 16.70 7.33 -20.45
CA VAL A 161 16.51 8.41 -19.48
C VAL A 161 16.23 7.83 -18.09
N PHE A 162 15.31 6.87 -17.97
CA PHE A 162 14.87 6.28 -16.70
C PHE A 162 15.54 4.94 -16.36
N ASN A 163 16.86 4.89 -16.49
CA ASN A 163 17.65 3.76 -15.99
C ASN A 163 17.98 3.93 -14.49
N ALA A 164 18.45 2.85 -13.86
CA ALA A 164 18.78 2.81 -12.44
C ALA A 164 19.78 3.92 -12.02
N VAL A 165 20.81 4.17 -12.83
CA VAL A 165 21.86 5.16 -12.55
C VAL A 165 21.28 6.58 -12.51
N ASN A 166 20.51 6.97 -13.52
CA ASN A 166 19.93 8.31 -13.59
C ASN A 166 18.89 8.55 -12.48
N ILE A 167 18.07 7.54 -12.18
CA ILE A 167 17.10 7.60 -11.07
C ILE A 167 17.84 7.75 -9.75
N GLN A 168 18.78 6.85 -9.45
CA GLN A 168 19.53 6.85 -8.20
C GLN A 168 20.30 8.15 -7.98
N GLY A 169 21.01 8.64 -9.00
CA GLY A 169 21.75 9.89 -8.91
C GLY A 169 20.84 11.09 -8.66
N THR A 170 19.66 11.10 -9.31
CA THR A 170 18.67 12.16 -9.09
C THR A 170 18.10 12.10 -7.68
N LEU A 171 17.73 10.92 -7.19
CA LEU A 171 17.28 10.71 -5.82
C LEU A 171 18.31 11.23 -4.82
N TRP A 172 19.56 10.79 -4.93
CA TRP A 172 20.61 11.24 -4.01
C TRP A 172 20.79 12.76 -4.01
N ASN A 173 20.76 13.41 -5.18
CA ASN A 173 20.84 14.87 -5.24
C ASN A 173 19.58 15.55 -4.68
N MET A 174 18.38 14.96 -4.82
CA MET A 174 17.15 15.47 -4.21
C MET A 174 17.21 15.45 -2.68
N PHE A 175 17.89 14.46 -2.09
CA PHE A 175 18.07 14.31 -0.65
C PHE A 175 19.40 14.90 -0.14
N GLY A 176 20.02 15.79 -0.92
CA GLY A 176 21.14 16.62 -0.47
C GLY A 176 22.54 16.05 -0.68
N ALA A 177 22.68 14.89 -1.33
CA ALA A 177 23.99 14.44 -1.81
C ALA A 177 24.48 15.32 -2.98
N SER A 178 25.78 15.27 -3.25
CA SER A 178 26.39 15.90 -4.42
C SER A 178 27.08 14.85 -5.28
N VAL A 179 26.29 14.05 -5.99
CA VAL A 179 26.79 13.02 -6.91
C VAL A 179 26.87 13.55 -8.35
N THR A 180 27.76 12.96 -9.13
CA THR A 180 28.00 13.31 -10.54
C THR A 180 28.08 12.04 -11.39
N GLY A 181 28.13 12.19 -12.72
CA GLY A 181 28.24 11.03 -13.63
C GLY A 181 26.91 10.39 -14.05
N PHE A 182 25.79 11.11 -13.90
CA PHE A 182 24.46 10.70 -14.36
C PHE A 182 23.75 11.84 -15.10
N SER A 183 22.71 11.51 -15.85
CA SER A 183 21.81 12.49 -16.45
C SER A 183 20.70 12.83 -15.46
N SER A 184 20.75 14.04 -14.89
CA SER A 184 19.76 14.45 -13.90
C SER A 184 18.34 14.47 -14.45
N LEU A 185 17.43 13.89 -13.69
CA LEU A 185 16.00 13.81 -14.00
C LEU A 185 15.18 14.91 -13.30
N ALA A 186 15.84 15.86 -12.62
CA ALA A 186 15.16 16.93 -11.89
C ALA A 186 14.20 17.76 -12.78
N GLY A 187 14.52 17.93 -14.06
CA GLY A 187 13.66 18.62 -15.02
C GLY A 187 12.40 17.85 -15.44
N PHE A 188 12.31 16.55 -15.13
CA PHE A 188 11.12 15.72 -15.39
C PHE A 188 10.20 15.59 -14.17
N LEU A 189 10.64 16.04 -12.99
CA LEU A 189 9.86 15.90 -11.77
C LEU A 189 8.60 16.77 -11.86
N PRO A 190 7.40 16.18 -11.73
CA PRO A 190 6.18 16.95 -11.60
C PRO A 190 6.17 17.72 -10.27
N ALA A 191 5.31 18.74 -10.19
CA ALA A 191 5.00 19.33 -8.90
C ALA A 191 4.45 18.26 -7.94
N ALA A 192 4.83 18.33 -6.67
CA ALA A 192 4.54 17.28 -5.69
C ALA A 192 3.04 16.98 -5.53
N ASP A 193 2.18 17.99 -5.68
CA ASP A 193 0.72 17.91 -5.65
C ASP A 193 0.11 17.31 -6.93
N ALA A 194 0.86 17.28 -8.03
CA ALA A 194 0.46 16.67 -9.29
C ALA A 194 0.93 15.20 -9.42
N VAL A 195 1.70 14.69 -8.46
CA VAL A 195 2.18 13.30 -8.45
C VAL A 195 1.00 12.34 -8.24
N THR A 196 0.84 11.40 -9.16
CA THR A 196 -0.01 10.22 -8.97
C THR A 196 0.88 8.99 -8.90
N LEU A 197 0.76 8.21 -7.82
CA LEU A 197 1.51 6.96 -7.63
C LEU A 197 0.63 5.77 -7.99
N THR A 198 1.23 4.78 -8.66
CA THR A 198 0.57 3.52 -9.03
C THR A 198 0.72 2.45 -7.95
N ASN A 199 1.76 2.54 -7.13
CA ASN A 199 2.02 1.64 -6.02
C ASN A 199 1.92 2.38 -4.68
N ASN A 200 1.67 1.60 -3.62
CA ASN A 200 1.83 2.11 -2.27
C ASN A 200 3.32 2.09 -1.92
N TRP A 201 3.89 3.27 -1.77
CA TRP A 201 5.29 3.45 -1.37
C TRP A 201 5.41 3.73 0.12
N TYR A 202 6.52 3.28 0.69
CA TYR A 202 6.83 3.33 2.10
C TYR A 202 8.25 3.84 2.29
N VAL A 203 8.42 4.75 3.25
CA VAL A 203 9.73 5.17 3.73
C VAL A 203 10.17 4.21 4.82
N LEU A 204 11.33 3.59 4.63
CA LEU A 204 12.06 2.86 5.65
C LEU A 204 13.07 3.85 6.22
N SER A 205 12.75 4.42 7.38
CA SER A 205 13.63 5.33 8.11
C SER A 205 13.93 4.69 9.46
N ASP A 206 15.06 5.00 10.06
CA ASP A 206 15.33 4.54 11.42
C ASP A 206 14.39 5.24 12.41
N ASP A 207 13.88 4.53 13.44
CA ASP A 207 13.28 5.26 14.54
C ASP A 207 14.42 5.92 15.29
N ASN A 208 14.41 7.23 15.26
CA ASN A 208 15.29 8.02 16.08
C ASN A 208 14.96 7.78 17.57
N VAL A 209 15.58 6.76 18.14
CA VAL A 209 16.02 6.74 19.54
C VAL A 209 16.99 7.89 19.67
N GLN A 210 16.43 9.09 19.85
CA GLN A 210 17.07 10.37 20.12
C GLN A 210 18.62 10.35 20.12
N GLY A 211 19.26 10.36 18.94
CA GLY A 211 20.73 10.34 18.85
C GLY A 211 21.34 9.66 17.63
N GLU A 212 20.60 8.87 16.86
CA GLU A 212 21.12 8.19 15.68
C GLU A 212 21.06 9.13 14.46
N VAL A 213 22.18 9.83 14.22
CA VAL A 213 22.33 10.76 13.09
C VAL A 213 22.62 10.01 11.78
N SER A 214 22.84 8.70 11.83
CA SER A 214 23.65 7.99 10.82
C SER A 214 22.92 7.03 9.90
N SER A 215 21.66 6.69 10.14
CA SER A 215 21.03 5.57 9.42
C SER A 215 20.48 5.99 8.05
N GLN A 216 20.71 5.16 7.04
CA GLN A 216 20.32 5.41 5.66
C GLN A 216 18.81 5.24 5.43
N GLU A 217 18.14 6.20 4.81
CA GLU A 217 16.73 6.04 4.42
C GLU A 217 16.56 5.30 3.10
N TYR A 218 15.51 4.49 3.03
CA TYR A 218 15.10 3.77 1.83
C TYR A 218 13.64 4.00 1.46
N LEU A 219 13.33 3.88 0.17
CA LEU A 219 11.97 3.72 -0.33
C LEU A 219 11.73 2.29 -0.77
N THR A 220 10.59 1.73 -0.39
CA THR A 220 10.14 0.44 -0.89
C THR A 220 8.68 0.53 -1.27
N SER A 221 8.27 -0.27 -2.26
CA SER A 221 6.87 -0.55 -2.49
C SER A 221 6.64 -2.02 -2.22
N VAL A 222 5.53 -2.34 -1.57
CA VAL A 222 5.01 -3.69 -1.69
C VAL A 222 4.41 -3.73 -3.08
N PRO A 223 4.80 -4.68 -3.94
CA PRO A 223 3.95 -4.97 -5.08
C PRO A 223 2.54 -5.13 -4.52
N SER A 224 1.53 -4.57 -5.19
CA SER A 224 0.14 -4.88 -4.89
C SER A 224 -0.02 -6.37 -5.15
N SER A 225 0.43 -7.18 -4.19
CA SER A 225 0.39 -8.61 -4.27
C SER A 225 -1.09 -8.85 -4.46
N SER A 226 -1.40 -9.60 -5.49
CA SER A 226 -2.71 -10.16 -5.70
C SER A 226 -2.94 -11.18 -4.59
N VAL A 227 -2.87 -10.76 -3.31
CA VAL A 227 -3.59 -11.38 -2.23
C VAL A 227 -4.99 -11.46 -2.79
N PRO A 228 -5.49 -12.67 -3.10
CA PRO A 228 -6.82 -12.81 -3.62
C PRO A 228 -7.68 -12.11 -2.59
N GLU A 229 -8.36 -11.05 -3.02
CA GLU A 229 -9.16 -10.26 -2.11
C GLU A 229 -10.01 -11.21 -1.26
N PRO A 230 -10.31 -10.92 0.01
CA PRO A 230 -11.15 -11.80 0.83
C PRO A 230 -12.44 -12.24 0.09
N SER A 231 -12.94 -11.37 -0.80
CA SER A 231 -14.01 -11.65 -1.75
C SER A 231 -13.72 -12.83 -2.70
N THR A 232 -12.50 -12.98 -3.21
CA THR A 232 -12.06 -14.09 -4.08
C THR A 232 -12.11 -15.42 -3.33
N TRP A 233 -11.63 -15.47 -2.09
CA TRP A 233 -11.74 -16.69 -1.26
C TRP A 233 -13.20 -16.99 -0.90
N ALA A 234 -13.99 -15.96 -0.60
CA ALA A 234 -15.42 -16.13 -0.35
C ALA A 234 -16.17 -16.59 -1.61
N LEU A 235 -15.82 -16.09 -2.79
CA LEU A 235 -16.38 -16.52 -4.08
C LEU A 235 -15.96 -17.94 -4.45
N LEU A 236 -14.69 -18.29 -4.23
CA LEU A 236 -14.20 -19.66 -4.41
C LEU A 236 -14.92 -20.61 -3.45
N GLY A 237 -15.00 -20.27 -2.17
CA GLY A 237 -15.66 -21.05 -1.14
C GLY A 237 -17.15 -21.23 -1.42
N SER A 238 -17.86 -20.15 -1.76
CA SER A 238 -19.28 -20.21 -2.11
C SER A 238 -19.54 -20.99 -3.40
N GLY A 239 -18.67 -20.84 -4.41
CA GLY A 239 -18.72 -21.63 -5.64
C GLY A 239 -18.61 -23.13 -5.40
N LEU A 240 -17.65 -23.55 -4.55
CA LEU A 240 -17.48 -24.95 -4.17
C LEU A 240 -18.68 -25.50 -3.41
N VAL A 241 -19.27 -24.72 -2.49
CA VAL A 241 -20.48 -25.10 -1.76
C VAL A 241 -21.67 -25.31 -2.72
N LEU A 242 -21.88 -24.40 -3.68
CA LEU A 242 -22.95 -24.51 -4.67
C LEU A 242 -22.79 -25.77 -5.55
N ILE A 243 -21.57 -26.07 -6.00
CA ILE A 243 -21.26 -27.28 -6.77
C ILE A 243 -21.55 -28.54 -5.94
N GLY A 244 -21.17 -28.55 -4.66
CA GLY A 244 -21.46 -29.64 -3.73
C GLY A 244 -22.95 -29.91 -3.56
N VAL A 245 -23.75 -28.85 -3.37
CA VAL A 245 -25.22 -28.95 -3.25
C VAL A 245 -25.85 -29.46 -4.55
N ALA A 246 -25.42 -28.95 -5.71
CA ALA A 246 -25.93 -29.39 -7.00
C ALA A 246 -25.65 -30.89 -7.25
N ARG A 247 -24.44 -31.36 -6.90
CA ARG A 247 -24.07 -32.78 -7.04
C ARG A 247 -24.87 -33.70 -6.14
N ARG A 248 -25.19 -33.26 -4.90
CA ARG A 248 -26.03 -34.03 -3.98
C ARG A 248 -27.47 -34.18 -4.49
N ARG A 249 -28.06 -33.12 -5.06
CA ARG A 249 -29.41 -33.19 -5.63
C ARG A 249 -29.53 -34.16 -6.81
N ARG A 250 -28.51 -34.21 -7.68
CA ARG A 250 -28.51 -35.15 -8.82
C ARG A 250 -28.49 -36.62 -8.38
N ARG A 251 -27.85 -36.95 -7.26
CA ARG A 251 -27.85 -38.33 -6.73
C ARG A 251 -29.19 -38.77 -6.15
N VAL A 252 -29.99 -37.84 -5.63
CA VAL A 252 -31.29 -38.15 -5.02
C VAL A 252 -32.41 -38.32 -6.06
N ILE A 253 -32.29 -37.67 -7.23
CA ILE A 253 -33.31 -37.75 -8.29
C ILE A 253 -33.05 -38.91 -9.26
N GLY A 254 -31.81 -39.39 -9.37
CA GLY A 254 -31.43 -40.51 -10.23
C GLY A 254 -31.45 -41.89 -9.57
N ALA A 255 -31.94 -41.98 -8.32
CA ALA A 255 -32.18 -43.23 -7.58
C ALA A 255 -33.68 -43.36 -7.31
#